data_AF-A0A1A0D166-F1
#
_entry.id   AF-A0A1A0D166-F1
#
_cell.length_a   1.000
_cell.length_b   1.000
_cell.length_c   1.000
_cell.angle_alpha   90.00
_cell.angle_beta   90.00
_cell.angle_gamma   90.00
#
_symmetry.space_group_name_H-M   'P 1'
#
loop_
_entity.id
_entity.type
_entity.pdbx_description
1 polymer ?
#
loop_
_entity_poly.entity_id
_entity_poly.type
_entity_poly.pdbx_seq_one_letter_code
_entity_poly.pdbx_strand_id
1 'polypeptide(L)'
;MDHIHRLYSYFNKEYLKRSYVIGCMFFVLMSLALIFGAINANDGIFNKISNLIFMFAYMAIITLLFPFSKMLWDNIKSFILGNTILITSVFFLLPAKFIVNALLWSMSLFLGPVGIAYAWYKTK
;
A
#
# COMPACT_ATOMS: atom_id res chain seq x y z
N MET A 1 7.31 25.50 1.09
CA MET A 1 7.04 24.55 -0.02
C MET A 1 8.15 23.49 -0.22
N ASP A 2 9.14 23.37 0.70
CA ASP A 2 10.28 22.45 0.52
C ASP A 2 10.11 21.04 1.10
N HIS A 3 9.11 20.79 1.96
CA HIS A 3 9.03 19.53 2.70
C HIS A 3 8.58 18.34 1.85
N ILE A 4 7.68 18.56 0.88
CA ILE A 4 7.18 17.50 -0.02
C ILE A 4 8.23 17.16 -1.09
N HIS A 5 8.95 18.16 -1.61
CA HIS A 5 10.02 17.93 -2.58
C HIS A 5 11.21 17.16 -1.98
N ARG A 6 11.50 17.36 -0.69
CA ARG A 6 12.52 16.60 0.04
C ARG A 6 12.15 15.12 0.23
N LEU A 7 10.90 14.82 0.59
CA LEU A 7 10.41 13.43 0.60
C LEU A 7 10.57 12.81 -0.79
N TYR A 8 10.15 13.52 -1.84
CA TYR A 8 10.27 13.06 -3.23
C TYR A 8 11.71 12.90 -3.72
N SER A 9 12.67 13.64 -3.14
CA SER A 9 14.10 13.54 -3.45
C SER A 9 14.74 12.28 -2.86
N TYR A 10 14.28 11.85 -1.68
CA TYR A 10 14.70 10.56 -1.10
C TYR A 10 14.16 9.36 -1.89
N PHE A 11 13.04 9.53 -2.59
CA PHE A 11 12.44 8.51 -3.44
C PHE A 11 12.98 8.52 -4.87
N ASN A 12 13.41 7.37 -5.38
CA ASN A 12 13.54 7.21 -6.83
C ASN A 12 12.13 7.30 -7.45
N LYS A 13 11.94 8.24 -8.40
CA LYS A 13 10.65 8.46 -9.08
C LYS A 13 10.09 7.16 -9.70
N GLU A 14 10.96 6.28 -10.16
CA GLU A 14 10.55 4.97 -10.71
C GLU A 14 10.02 4.03 -9.63
N TYR A 15 10.62 4.02 -8.44
CA TYR A 15 10.17 3.20 -7.32
C TYR A 15 8.76 3.59 -6.87
N LEU A 16 8.51 4.90 -6.79
CA LEU A 16 7.22 5.42 -6.38
C LEU A 16 6.12 5.06 -7.39
N LYS A 17 6.39 5.24 -8.70
CA LYS A 17 5.49 4.82 -9.78
C LYS A 17 5.13 3.34 -9.69
N ARG A 18 6.13 2.46 -9.55
CA ARG A 18 5.91 1.00 -9.44
C ARG A 18 5.04 0.65 -8.23
N SER A 19 5.26 1.32 -7.10
CA SER A 19 4.49 1.08 -5.88
C SER A 19 3.04 1.56 -6.00
N TYR A 20 2.81 2.71 -6.65
CA TYR A 20 1.44 3.15 -6.96
C TYR A 20 0.72 2.23 -7.94
N VAL A 21 1.40 1.70 -8.96
CA VAL A 21 0.78 0.73 -9.89
C VAL A 21 0.30 -0.52 -9.13
N ILE A 22 1.10 -1.03 -8.20
CA ILE A 22 0.71 -2.16 -7.35
C ILE A 22 -0.45 -1.78 -6.42
N GLY A 23 -0.41 -0.59 -5.81
CA GLY A 23 -1.51 -0.10 -4.97
C GLY A 23 -2.83 0.03 -5.74
N CYS A 24 -2.79 0.60 -6.95
CA CYS A 24 -3.95 0.71 -7.83
C CYS A 24 -4.48 -0.67 -8.25
N MET A 25 -3.62 -1.65 -8.49
CA MET A 25 -4.03 -3.02 -8.77
C MET A 25 -4.86 -3.59 -7.60
N PHE A 26 -4.40 -3.42 -6.35
CA PHE A 26 -5.15 -3.85 -5.17
C PHE A 26 -6.46 -3.07 -4.99
N PHE A 27 -6.45 -1.76 -5.25
CA PHE A 27 -7.64 -0.93 -5.21
C PHE A 27 -8.73 -1.42 -6.18
N VAL A 28 -8.36 -1.72 -7.43
CA VAL A 28 -9.30 -2.24 -8.44
C VAL A 28 -9.79 -3.64 -8.08
N LEU A 29 -8.90 -4.52 -7.61
CA LEU A 29 -9.28 -5.88 -7.23
C LEU A 29 -10.25 -5.87 -6.04
N MET A 30 -10.00 -5.02 -5.04
CA MET A 30 -10.87 -4.90 -3.88
C MET A 30 -12.18 -4.17 -4.18
N SER A 31 -12.19 -3.16 -5.05
CA SER A 31 -13.43 -2.49 -5.43
C SER A 31 -14.39 -3.43 -6.16
N LEU A 32 -13.87 -4.30 -7.04
CA LEU A 32 -14.67 -5.35 -7.68
C LEU A 32 -15.28 -6.31 -6.66
N ALA A 33 -14.49 -6.73 -5.66
CA ALA A 33 -14.98 -7.59 -4.59
C ALA A 33 -16.08 -6.92 -3.75
N LEU A 34 -15.93 -5.63 -3.43
CA LEU A 34 -16.94 -4.85 -2.69
C LEU A 34 -18.24 -4.68 -3.47
N ILE A 35 -18.17 -4.36 -4.76
CA ILE A 35 -19.35 -4.24 -5.61
C ILE A 35 -20.09 -5.57 -5.69
N PHE A 36 -19.36 -6.68 -5.90
CA PHE A 36 -19.94 -8.01 -5.92
C PHE A 36 -20.61 -8.37 -4.58
N GLY A 37 -19.97 -8.05 -3.45
CA GLY A 37 -20.58 -8.23 -2.12
C GLY A 37 -21.84 -7.40 -1.93
N ALA A 38 -21.84 -6.14 -2.37
CA ALA A 38 -22.98 -5.24 -2.25
C ALA A 38 -24.19 -5.65 -3.11
N ILE A 39 -23.95 -6.24 -4.30
CA ILE A 39 -25.02 -6.79 -5.14
C ILE A 39 -25.74 -7.93 -4.41
N ASN A 40 -24.99 -8.83 -3.77
CA ASN A 40 -25.53 -9.99 -3.08
C ASN A 40 -26.08 -9.71 -1.67
N ALA A 41 -25.79 -8.54 -1.09
CA ALA A 41 -26.27 -8.17 0.24
C ALA A 41 -27.80 -7.90 0.24
N ASN A 42 -28.50 -8.33 1.29
CA ASN A 42 -29.95 -8.14 1.43
C ASN A 42 -30.29 -6.82 2.16
N ASP A 43 -29.59 -5.75 1.79
CA ASP A 43 -29.73 -4.41 2.39
C ASP A 43 -30.56 -3.48 1.50
N GLY A 44 -31.17 -2.46 2.10
CA GLY A 44 -31.82 -1.38 1.35
C GLY A 44 -30.84 -0.61 0.46
N ILE A 45 -31.31 -0.14 -0.70
CA ILE A 45 -30.49 0.56 -1.71
C ILE A 45 -29.69 1.73 -1.12
N PHE A 46 -30.31 2.51 -0.24
CA PHE A 46 -29.66 3.66 0.40
C PHE A 46 -28.45 3.24 1.26
N ASN A 47 -28.58 2.18 2.06
CA ASN A 47 -27.51 1.64 2.91
C ASN A 47 -26.37 1.04 2.06
N LYS A 48 -26.69 0.42 0.92
CA LYS A 48 -25.68 -0.10 -0.01
C LYS A 48 -24.81 1.03 -0.57
N ILE A 49 -25.43 2.12 -1.03
CA ILE A 49 -24.73 3.25 -1.63
C ILE A 49 -23.85 3.97 -0.59
N SER A 50 -24.38 4.24 0.61
CA SER A 50 -23.61 4.91 1.67
C SER A 50 -22.38 4.10 2.09
N ASN A 51 -22.53 2.78 2.26
CA ASN A 51 -21.44 1.90 2.65
C ASN A 51 -20.37 1.82 1.55
N LEU A 52 -20.77 1.73 0.28
CA LEU A 52 -19.85 1.74 -0.85
C LEU A 52 -19.01 3.02 -0.88
N ILE A 53 -19.65 4.19 -0.77
CA ILE A 53 -18.95 5.48 -0.79
C ILE A 53 -17.89 5.55 0.32
N PHE A 54 -18.27 5.15 1.54
CA PHE A 54 -17.35 5.15 2.68
C PHE A 54 -16.16 4.21 2.46
N MET A 55 -16.42 2.98 1.98
CA MET A 55 -15.36 2.01 1.69
C MET A 55 -14.43 2.47 0.57
N PHE A 56 -14.97 3.09 -0.49
CA PHE A 56 -14.16 3.66 -1.57
C PHE A 56 -13.24 4.77 -1.07
N ALA A 57 -13.77 5.69 -0.27
CA ALA A 57 -12.97 6.76 0.33
C ALA A 57 -11.84 6.19 1.20
N TYR A 58 -12.16 5.20 2.04
CA TYR A 58 -11.18 4.50 2.87
C TYR A 58 -10.07 3.83 2.03
N MET A 59 -10.44 3.10 0.98
CA MET A 59 -9.48 2.43 0.10
C MET A 59 -8.62 3.40 -0.71
N ALA A 60 -9.17 4.55 -1.10
CA ALA A 60 -8.42 5.59 -1.79
C ALA A 60 -7.31 6.15 -0.88
N ILE A 61 -7.63 6.44 0.39
CA ILE A 61 -6.66 6.90 1.39
C ILE A 61 -5.57 5.85 1.58
N ILE A 62 -5.96 4.58 1.79
CA ILE A 62 -5.00 3.48 1.96
C ILE A 62 -4.05 3.35 0.77
N THR A 63 -4.59 3.46 -0.44
CA THR A 63 -3.81 3.34 -1.68
C THR A 63 -2.83 4.49 -1.84
N LEU A 64 -3.21 5.69 -1.41
CA LEU A 64 -2.31 6.84 -1.39
C LEU A 64 -1.17 6.66 -0.37
N LEU A 65 -1.45 6.05 0.77
CA LEU A 65 -0.46 5.81 1.83
C LEU A 65 0.45 4.60 1.55
N PHE A 66 0.04 3.68 0.67
CA PHE A 66 0.72 2.42 0.39
C PHE A 66 2.22 2.52 0.03
N PRO A 67 2.67 3.45 -0.83
CA PRO A 67 4.11 3.55 -1.12
C PRO A 67 4.96 3.85 0.11
N PHE A 68 4.40 4.54 1.12
CA PHE A 68 5.13 4.87 2.34
C PHE A 68 5.23 3.66 3.28
N SER A 69 4.17 2.86 3.42
CA SER A 69 4.23 1.60 4.18
C SER A 69 5.21 0.60 3.54
N LYS A 70 5.22 0.54 2.21
CA LYS A 70 6.17 -0.31 1.47
C LYS A 70 7.61 0.13 1.61
N MET A 71 7.87 1.43 1.58
CA MET A 71 9.21 1.97 1.85
C MET A 71 9.68 1.58 3.26
N LEU A 72 8.81 1.71 4.27
CA LEU A 72 9.13 1.33 5.64
C LEU A 72 9.53 -0.16 5.71
N TRP A 73 8.75 -1.03 5.07
CA TRP A 73 9.07 -2.45 4.98
C TRP A 73 10.40 -2.73 4.28
N ASP A 74 10.67 -2.11 3.14
CA ASP A 74 11.91 -2.35 2.39
C ASP A 74 13.14 -1.94 3.21
N ASN A 75 13.03 -0.85 4.00
CA ASN A 75 14.08 -0.45 4.95
C ASN A 75 14.25 -1.47 6.08
N ILE A 76 13.16 -1.93 6.71
CA ILE A 76 13.20 -2.93 7.78
C ILE A 76 13.79 -4.24 7.26
N LYS A 77 13.34 -4.70 6.09
CA LYS A 77 13.84 -5.92 5.45
C LYS A 77 15.35 -5.81 5.16
N SER A 78 15.80 -4.68 4.62
CA SER A 78 17.22 -4.43 4.36
C SER A 78 18.04 -4.43 5.66
N PHE A 79 17.48 -3.86 6.74
CA PHE A 79 18.12 -3.88 8.06
C PHE A 79 18.21 -5.31 8.63
N ILE A 80 17.15 -6.12 8.53
CA ILE A 80 17.11 -7.50 9.05
C ILE A 80 18.05 -8.41 8.26
N LEU A 81 18.01 -8.34 6.92
CA LEU A 81 18.79 -9.24 6.06
C LEU A 81 20.23 -8.76 5.86
N GLY A 82 20.51 -7.47 6.04
CA GLY A 82 21.80 -6.87 5.75
C GLY A 82 22.25 -7.15 4.32
N ASN A 83 23.44 -7.73 4.17
CA ASN A 83 24.01 -8.11 2.87
C ASN A 83 23.67 -9.55 2.43
N THR A 84 22.67 -10.18 3.07
CA THR A 84 22.32 -11.59 2.79
C THR A 84 21.46 -11.71 1.55
N ILE A 85 21.93 -12.48 0.57
CA ILE A 85 21.18 -12.79 -0.65
C ILE A 85 20.43 -14.11 -0.45
N LEU A 86 19.09 -14.03 -0.41
CA LEU A 86 18.24 -15.22 -0.36
C LEU A 86 17.92 -15.70 -1.78
N ILE A 87 18.44 -16.87 -2.13
CA ILE A 87 18.15 -17.54 -3.41
C ILE A 87 17.07 -18.58 -3.17
N THR A 88 15.91 -18.41 -3.81
CA THR A 88 14.79 -19.35 -3.73
C THR A 88 14.06 -19.42 -5.06
N SER A 89 13.26 -20.46 -5.26
CA SER A 89 12.49 -20.63 -6.50
C SER A 89 11.46 -19.50 -6.65
N VAL A 90 11.27 -19.06 -7.89
CA VAL A 90 10.31 -18.00 -8.26
C VAL A 90 8.88 -18.34 -7.79
N PHE A 91 8.54 -19.63 -7.81
CA PHE A 91 7.27 -20.16 -7.34
C PHE A 91 6.97 -19.82 -5.87
N PHE A 92 7.99 -19.74 -5.00
CA PHE A 92 7.82 -19.33 -3.61
C PHE A 92 7.98 -17.81 -3.44
N LEU A 93 8.90 -17.20 -4.18
CA LEU A 93 9.22 -15.78 -4.03
C LEU A 93 8.06 -14.88 -4.48
N LEU A 94 7.41 -15.18 -5.61
CA LEU A 94 6.34 -14.33 -6.15
C LEU A 94 5.10 -14.28 -5.25
N PRO A 95 4.52 -15.40 -4.79
CA PRO A 95 3.39 -15.37 -3.85
C PRO A 95 3.74 -14.68 -2.55
N ALA A 96 4.94 -14.94 -1.99
CA ALA A 96 5.39 -14.26 -0.78
C ALA A 96 5.45 -12.73 -0.99
N LYS A 97 5.99 -12.27 -2.12
CA LYS A 97 6.01 -10.84 -2.47
C LYS A 97 4.61 -10.26 -2.60
N PHE A 98 3.68 -11.01 -3.20
CA PHE A 98 2.30 -10.58 -3.36
C PHE A 98 1.58 -10.46 -2.00
N ILE A 99 1.71 -11.47 -1.14
CA ILE A 99 1.14 -11.49 0.22
C ILE A 99 1.68 -10.31 1.04
N VAL A 100 2.99 -10.07 1.02
CA VAL A 100 3.60 -8.94 1.73
C VAL A 100 3.05 -7.61 1.23
N ASN A 101 2.95 -7.41 -0.09
CA ASN A 101 2.35 -6.18 -0.63
C ASN A 101 0.88 -6.02 -0.24
N ALA A 102 0.10 -7.11 -0.22
CA ALA A 102 -1.30 -7.08 0.23
C ALA A 102 -1.43 -6.69 1.70
N LEU A 103 -0.57 -7.26 2.57
CA LEU A 103 -0.52 -6.89 3.99
C LEU A 103 -0.16 -5.42 4.18
N LEU A 104 0.87 -4.93 3.49
CA LEU A 104 1.31 -3.54 3.56
C LEU A 104 0.27 -2.55 3.03
N TRP A 105 -0.54 -2.96 2.05
CA TRP A 105 -1.68 -2.20 1.58
C TRP A 105 -2.78 -2.18 2.64
N SER A 106 -3.20 -3.32 3.18
CA SER A 106 -4.24 -3.36 4.23
C SER A 106 -3.88 -2.57 5.50
N MET A 107 -2.60 -2.57 5.90
CA MET A 107 -2.12 -1.88 7.09
C MET A 107 -1.57 -0.47 6.79
N SER A 108 -1.76 0.01 5.57
CA SER A 108 -1.24 1.30 5.09
C SER A 108 -1.71 2.48 5.92
N LEU A 109 -2.93 2.42 6.48
CA LEU A 109 -3.44 3.47 7.36
C LEU A 109 -2.55 3.70 8.59
N PHE A 110 -1.98 2.63 9.15
CA PHE A 110 -1.12 2.70 10.34
C PHE A 110 0.35 2.84 9.96
N LEU A 111 0.82 2.06 8.98
CA LEU A 111 2.22 2.02 8.58
C LEU A 111 2.62 3.19 7.67
N GLY A 112 1.67 3.76 6.91
CA GLY A 112 1.90 4.88 6.01
C GLY A 112 2.36 6.14 6.74
N PRO A 113 1.65 6.62 7.78
CA PRO A 113 2.07 7.77 8.58
C PRO A 113 3.43 7.54 9.25
N VAL A 114 3.69 6.33 9.75
CA VAL A 114 5.00 5.95 10.30
C VAL A 114 6.09 6.00 9.24
N GLY A 115 5.81 5.52 8.02
CA GLY A 115 6.72 5.62 6.89
C GLY A 115 7.04 7.07 6.52
N ILE A 116 6.05 7.96 6.53
CA ILE A 116 6.24 9.39 6.30
C ILE A 116 7.11 10.02 7.41
N ALA A 117 6.81 9.73 8.68
CA ALA A 117 7.59 10.22 9.81
C ALA A 117 9.05 9.76 9.76
N TYR A 118 9.27 8.49 9.40
CA TYR A 118 10.61 7.92 9.23
C TYR A 118 11.38 8.60 8.09
N ALA A 119 10.74 8.80 6.92
CA ALA A 119 11.36 9.53 5.82
C ALA A 119 11.73 10.97 6.22
N TRP A 120 10.87 11.64 7.00
CA TRP A 120 11.15 12.98 7.51
C TRP A 120 12.34 13.01 8.47
N TYR A 121 12.42 12.07 9.42
CA TYR A 121 13.55 11.96 10.35
C TYR A 121 14.88 11.74 9.61
N LYS A 122 14.90 10.89 8.58
CA LYS A 122 16.11 10.58 7.81
C LYS A 122 16.56 11.72 6.87
N THR A 123 15.66 12.65 6.55
CA THR A 123 15.95 13.82 5.69
C THR A 123 16.36 15.07 6.50
N LYS A 124 16.37 14.96 7.83
CA LYS A 124 16.84 16.01 8.74
C LYS A 124 18.36 15.93 8.89
#